data_AF-A0A7X8FAH1-F1
#
_entry.id   AF-A0A7X8FAH1-F1
#
_cell.length_a   1.000
_cell.length_b   1.000
_cell.length_c   1.000
_cell.angle_alpha   90.00
_cell.angle_beta   90.00
_cell.angle_gamma   90.00
#
_symmetry.space_group_name_H-M   'P 1'
#
loop_
_entity.id
_entity.type
_entity.pdbx_description
1 polymer ?
#
loop_
_entity_poly.entity_id
_entity_poly.type
_entity_poly.pdbx_seq_one_letter_code
_entity_poly.pdbx_strand_id
1 'polypeptide(L)' 'IEIYNIKGQKVYSNQLEQIKSGGNSTFWNGSDHKGTPCAPGVYLMRIKSGDTILKGRFTKIK' A
#
# COMPACT_ATOMS: atom_id res chain seq x y z
N ILE A 1 0.03 4.38 -4.36
CA ILE A 1 -0.36 3.37 -3.36
C ILE A 1 0.00 3.88 -1.97
N GLU A 2 -0.89 3.71 -1.01
CA GLU A 2 -0.68 4.05 0.40
C GLU A 2 -1.02 2.84 1.26
N ILE A 3 -0.16 2.51 2.22
CA ILE A 3 -0.34 1.41 3.15
C ILE A 3 -0.40 1.95 4.57
N TYR A 4 -1.36 1.45 5.32
CA TYR A 4 -1.63 1.84 6.69
C TYR A 4 -1.63 0.61 7.59
N ASN A 5 -1.15 0.75 8.83
CA ASN A 5 -1.37 -0.25 9.86
C ASN A 5 -2.83 -0.19 10.37
N ILE A 6 -3.22 -1.14 11.22
CA ILE A 6 -4.60 -1.20 11.76
C ILE A 6 -4.99 0.02 12.62
N LYS A 7 -4.00 0.79 13.11
CA LYS A 7 -4.24 2.06 13.83
C LYS A 7 -4.51 3.23 12.89
N GLY A 8 -4.49 3.01 11.56
CA GLY A 8 -4.65 4.05 10.55
C GLY A 8 -3.39 4.88 10.29
N GLN A 9 -2.24 4.50 10.85
CA GLN A 9 -0.98 5.21 10.62
C GLN A 9 -0.40 4.79 9.28
N LYS A 10 -0.05 5.77 8.43
CA LYS A 10 0.59 5.52 7.13
C LYS A 10 2.01 5.02 7.35
N VAL A 11 2.30 3.80 6.92
CA VAL A 11 3.64 3.18 7.06
C VAL A 11 4.44 3.25 5.77
N TYR A 12 3.75 3.29 4.63
CA TYR A 12 4.37 3.32 3.31
C TYR A 12 3.49 4.08 2.32
N SER A 13 4.12 4.80 1.39
CA SER A 13 3.45 5.40 0.25
C SER A 13 4.39 5.44 -0.95
N ASN A 14 3.86 5.11 -2.11
CA ASN A 14 4.55 5.25 -3.39
C ASN A 14 3.63 5.93 -4.40
N GLN A 15 4.13 6.98 -5.05
CA GLN A 15 3.41 7.68 -6.10
C GLN A 15 3.61 6.93 -7.41
N LEU A 16 2.51 6.47 -8.00
CA LEU A 16 2.55 5.82 -9.30
C LEU A 16 2.35 6.91 -10.35
N GLU A 17 3.43 7.37 -10.96
CA GLU A 17 3.39 8.37 -12.03
C GLU A 17 3.29 7.72 -13.41
N GLN A 18 2.68 8.44 -14.36
CA GLN A 18 2.63 8.05 -15.79
C GLN A 18 2.11 6.63 -16.06
N ILE A 19 1.14 6.18 -15.27
CA ILE A 19 0.48 4.90 -15.47
C ILE A 19 -0.28 4.92 -16.81
N LYS A 20 0.16 4.11 -17.78
CA LYS A 20 -0.56 3.93 -19.05
C LYS A 20 -1.86 3.16 -18.83
N SER A 21 -2.84 3.37 -19.71
CA SER A 21 -4.07 2.58 -19.68
C SER A 21 -3.75 1.09 -19.86
N GLY A 22 -4.40 0.24 -19.06
CA GLY A 22 -4.15 -1.20 -19.02
C GLY A 22 -3.93 -1.73 -17.59
N GLY A 23 -3.60 -3.01 -17.50
CA GLY A 23 -3.25 -3.65 -16.23
C GLY A 23 -1.93 -3.11 -15.71
N ASN A 24 -1.92 -2.63 -14.46
CA ASN A 24 -0.73 -2.11 -13.80
C ASN A 24 -0.54 -2.83 -12.46
N SER A 25 0.69 -3.24 -12.20
CA SER A 25 1.05 -3.98 -10.99
C SER A 25 2.00 -3.15 -10.15
N THR A 26 1.76 -3.14 -8.84
CA THR A 26 2.67 -2.58 -7.84
C THR A 26 2.73 -3.54 -6.67
N PHE A 27 3.87 -3.59 -5.97
CA PHE A 27 4.07 -4.46 -4.83
C PHE A 27 4.56 -3.66 -3.63
N TRP A 28 4.09 -4.06 -2.44
CA TRP A 28 4.64 -3.63 -1.17
C TRP A 28 5.35 -4.83 -0.54
N ASN A 29 6.63 -4.67 -0.20
CA ASN A 29 7.46 -5.75 0.34
C ASN A 29 7.26 -5.99 1.85
N GLY A 30 6.33 -5.27 2.49
CA GLY A 30 6.07 -5.39 3.92
C GLY A 30 6.99 -4.53 4.80
N SER A 31 7.77 -3.61 4.22
CA SER A 31 8.62 -2.65 4.96
C SER A 31 8.05 -1.23 4.94
N ASP A 32 8.35 -0.45 5.97
CA ASP A 32 7.98 0.96 6.01
C ASP A 32 8.82 1.82 5.03
N HIS A 33 8.53 3.12 5.00
CA HIS A 33 9.26 4.09 4.17
C HIS A 33 10.77 4.21 4.48
N LYS A 34 11.25 3.66 5.60
CA LYS A 34 12.68 3.62 5.97
C LYS A 34 13.34 2.29 5.59
N GLY A 35 12.60 1.38 4.96
CA GLY A 35 13.06 0.02 4.65
C GLY A 35 12.99 -0.93 5.85
N THR A 36 12.43 -0.50 6.99
CA THR A 36 12.33 -1.33 8.20
C THR A 36 11.16 -2.31 8.02
N PRO A 37 11.36 -3.62 8.24
CA PRO A 37 10.27 -4.60 8.16
C PRO A 37 9.14 -4.27 9.14
N CYS A 38 7.91 -4.15 8.65
CA CYS A 38 6.76 -3.96 9.52
C CYS A 38 6.43 -5.24 10.28
N ALA A 39 5.84 -5.09 11.47
CA ALA A 39 5.39 -6.21 12.30
C ALA A 39 4.35 -7.10 11.56
N PRO A 40 4.23 -8.39 11.90
CA PRO A 40 3.09 -9.20 11.47
C PRO A 40 1.76 -8.54 11.86
N GLY A 41 0.72 -8.71 11.04
CA GLY A 41 -0.60 -8.16 11.33
C GLY A 41 -1.37 -7.72 10.09
N VAL A 42 -2.49 -7.06 10.34
CA VAL A 42 -3.40 -6.58 9.29
C VAL A 42 -2.98 -5.18 8.83
N TYR A 43 -2.95 -5.01 7.52
CA TYR A 43 -2.65 -3.76 6.85
C TYR A 43 -3.79 -3.37 5.89
N LEU A 44 -3.97 -2.06 5.74
CA LEU A 44 -4.96 -1.46 4.87
C LEU A 44 -4.25 -0.79 3.70
N MET A 45 -4.72 -1.03 2.48
CA MET A 45 -4.24 -0.41 1.27
C MET A 45 -5.25 0.60 0.74
N ARG A 46 -4.76 1.73 0.25
CA ARG A 46 -5.52 2.70 -0.54
C ARG A 46 -4.77 3.02 -1.83
N ILE A 47 -5.49 2.99 -2.95
CA ILE A 47 -5.00 3.46 -4.25
C ILE A 47 -6.00 4.47 -4.79
N LYS A 48 -5.52 5.66 -5.16
CA LYS A 48 -6.33 6.69 -5.81
C LYS A 48 -5.91 6.78 -7.28
N SER A 49 -6.87 6.72 -8.18
CA SER A 49 -6.70 6.92 -9.63
C SER A 49 -7.81 7.83 -10.13
N GLY A 50 -7.48 9.09 -10.44
CA GLY A 50 -8.48 10.13 -10.66
C GLY A 50 -9.46 10.23 -9.49
N ASP A 51 -10.74 10.07 -9.79
CA ASP A 51 -11.84 10.08 -8.81
C ASP A 51 -12.12 8.71 -8.18
N THR A 52 -11.47 7.65 -8.67
CA THR A 52 -11.66 6.30 -8.14
C THR A 52 -10.72 6.03 -6.97
N ILE A 53 -11.27 5.45 -5.90
CA ILE A 53 -10.49 4.98 -4.75
C ILE A 53 -10.68 3.47 -4.62
N LEU A 54 -9.61 2.72 -4.82
CA LEU A 54 -9.55 1.30 -4.49
C LEU A 54 -9.04 1.12 -3.07
N LYS A 55 -9.65 0.20 -2.33
CA LYS A 55 -9.28 -0.16 -0.96
C LYS A 55 -9.05 -1.66 -0.86
N GLY A 56 -8.10 -2.06 -0.03
CA GLY A 56 -7.81 -3.46 0.22
C GLY A 56 -7.37 -3.69 1.66
N ARG A 57 -7.48 -4.94 2.11
CA ARG A 57 -6.97 -5.40 3.41
C ARG A 57 -6.22 -6.70 3.20
N PHE A 58 -5.06 -6.83 3.82
CA PHE A 58 -4.26 -8.04 3.76
C PHE A 58 -3.50 -8.25 5.06
N THR A 59 -3.07 -9.49 5.28
CA THR A 59 -2.38 -9.90 6.49
C THR A 59 -0.92 -10.21 6.16
N LYS A 60 0.01 -9.54 6.82
CA LYS A 60 1.42 -9.93 6.82
C LYS A 60 1.59 -11.06 7.83
N ILE A 61 1.80 -12.27 7.31
CA ILE A 61 2.19 -13.44 8.08
C ILE A 61 3.72 -13.49 8.22
N LYS A 62 4.22 -14.23 9.20
CA LYS A 62 5.66 -14.41 9.45
C LYS A 62 6.26 -15.37 8.43
#